data_AF-A0A2U1P6X6-F1
#
_entry.id   AF-A0A2U1P6X6-F1
#
_cell.length_a   1.000
_cell.length_b   1.000
_cell.length_c   1.000
_cell.angle_alpha   90.00
_cell.angle_beta   90.00
_cell.angle_gamma   90.00
#
_symmetry.space_group_name_H-M   'P 1'
#
loop_
_entity.id
_entity.type
_entity.pdbx_description
1 polymer ?
#
loop_
_entity_poly.entity_id
_entity_poly.type
_entity_poly.pdbx_seq_one_letter_code
_entity_poly.pdbx_strand_id
1 'polypeptide(L)'
;MNTLAKCYFGVIEKDLVANYSLSPRQVAILSSIRAPHAQDFLITIPIDGLGQRMNDRQFRSVLCYRLAIPMFSEGSLCPSCNVHRMDQWGDHADPNLK
;
A
#
# COMPACT_ATOMS: atom_id res chain seq x y z
N MET A 1 11.25 -11.52 -18.81
CA MET A 1 10.38 -11.65 -17.61
C MET A 1 9.03 -10.92 -17.70
N ASN A 2 8.69 -10.23 -18.82
CA ASN A 2 7.49 -9.37 -18.89
C ASN A 2 6.17 -10.09 -19.20
N THR A 3 6.19 -11.35 -19.59
CA THR A 3 5.00 -12.04 -20.10
C THR A 3 4.08 -12.54 -18.98
N LEU A 4 4.65 -13.17 -17.95
CA LEU A 4 3.87 -13.76 -16.85
C LEU A 4 3.18 -12.72 -15.97
N ALA A 5 3.90 -11.64 -15.58
CA ALA A 5 3.30 -10.57 -14.77
C ALA A 5 2.16 -9.88 -15.53
N LYS A 6 2.33 -9.62 -16.83
CA LYS A 6 1.27 -9.06 -17.67
C LYS A 6 0.07 -9.99 -17.79
N CYS A 7 0.29 -11.29 -18.01
CA CYS A 7 -0.80 -12.27 -18.04
C CYS A 7 -1.54 -12.35 -16.69
N TYR A 8 -0.80 -12.41 -15.58
CA TYR A 8 -1.38 -12.47 -14.23
C TYR A 8 -2.24 -11.23 -13.94
N PHE A 9 -1.69 -10.03 -14.10
CA PHE A 9 -2.46 -8.80 -13.86
C PHE A 9 -3.62 -8.64 -14.85
N GLY A 10 -3.49 -9.12 -16.10
CA GLY A 10 -4.60 -9.11 -17.06
C GLY A 10 -5.77 -10.01 -16.65
N VAL A 11 -5.49 -11.20 -16.11
CA VAL A 11 -6.52 -12.10 -15.57
C VAL A 11 -7.15 -11.51 -14.32
N ILE A 12 -6.33 -11.05 -13.37
CA ILE A 12 -6.83 -10.41 -12.15
C ILE A 12 -7.70 -9.20 -12.51
N GLU A 13 -7.25 -8.29 -13.38
CA GLU A 13 -8.02 -7.10 -13.73
C GLU A 13 -9.35 -7.46 -14.40
N LYS A 14 -9.35 -8.43 -15.33
CA LYS A 14 -10.55 -8.89 -16.01
C LYS A 14 -11.54 -9.52 -15.04
N ASP A 15 -11.10 -10.43 -14.18
CA ASP A 15 -11.98 -11.18 -13.29
C ASP A 15 -12.39 -10.35 -12.06
N LEU A 16 -11.48 -9.52 -11.53
CA LEU A 16 -11.75 -8.70 -10.36
C LEU A 16 -12.72 -7.57 -10.70
N VAL A 17 -12.55 -6.88 -11.84
CA VAL A 17 -13.46 -5.82 -12.28
C VAL A 17 -14.80 -6.38 -12.74
N ALA A 18 -14.82 -7.57 -13.36
CA ALA A 18 -16.07 -8.20 -13.78
C ALA A 18 -16.93 -8.69 -12.60
N ASN A 19 -16.30 -9.15 -11.51
CA ASN A 19 -17.02 -9.77 -10.39
C ASN A 19 -17.17 -8.86 -9.16
N TYR A 20 -16.38 -7.78 -9.06
CA TYR A 20 -16.36 -6.90 -7.89
C TYR A 20 -16.34 -5.43 -8.28
N SER A 21 -17.21 -4.63 -7.64
CA SER A 21 -17.12 -3.17 -7.70
C SER A 21 -16.00 -2.67 -6.79
N LEU A 22 -14.90 -2.21 -7.38
CA LEU A 22 -13.77 -1.68 -6.63
C LEU A 22 -14.02 -0.22 -6.22
N SER A 23 -13.68 0.12 -4.98
CA SER A 23 -13.64 1.52 -4.55
C SER A 23 -12.51 2.28 -5.26
N PRO A 24 -12.60 3.62 -5.40
CA PRO A 24 -11.53 4.43 -5.97
C PRO A 24 -10.16 4.20 -5.33
N ARG A 25 -10.14 3.95 -4.01
CA ARG A 25 -8.91 3.60 -3.27
C ARG A 25 -8.31 2.28 -3.74
N GLN A 26 -9.13 1.24 -3.85
CA GLN A 26 -8.66 -0.08 -4.30
C GLN A 26 -8.11 -0.02 -5.73
N VAL A 27 -8.73 0.76 -6.62
CA VAL A 27 -8.22 1.00 -7.97
C VAL A 27 -6.86 1.68 -7.93
N ALA A 28 -6.70 2.73 -7.11
CA ALA A 28 -5.42 3.42 -6.95
C ALA A 28 -4.33 2.50 -6.39
N ILE A 29 -4.65 1.68 -5.38
CA ILE A 29 -3.74 0.68 -4.82
C ILE A 29 -3.31 -0.32 -5.89
N LEU A 30 -4.26 -0.94 -6.61
CA LEU A 30 -3.97 -1.90 -7.69
C LEU A 30 -3.07 -1.29 -8.78
N SER A 31 -3.34 -0.05 -9.17
CA SER A 31 -2.50 0.66 -10.13
C SER A 31 -1.08 0.88 -9.59
N SER A 32 -0.94 1.26 -8.31
CA SER A 32 0.36 1.50 -7.69
C SER A 32 1.21 0.23 -7.55
N ILE A 33 0.61 -0.90 -7.15
CA ILE A 33 1.34 -2.15 -6.93
C ILE A 33 1.81 -2.80 -8.24
N ARG A 34 1.21 -2.40 -9.37
CA ARG A 34 1.57 -2.83 -10.73
C ARG A 34 2.79 -2.08 -11.27
N ALA A 35 3.17 -0.95 -10.67
CA ALA A 35 4.31 -0.18 -11.14
C ALA A 35 5.60 -1.04 -11.11
N PRO A 36 6.50 -0.87 -12.09
CA PRO A 36 7.80 -1.52 -12.06
C PRO A 36 8.49 -1.27 -10.72
N HIS A 37 9.13 -2.30 -10.18
CA HIS A 37 9.86 -2.24 -8.91
C HIS A 37 9.01 -1.92 -7.68
N ALA A 38 7.68 -1.86 -7.79
CA ALA A 38 6.83 -1.58 -6.65
C ALA A 38 7.12 -2.59 -5.52
N GLN A 39 7.21 -3.88 -5.82
CA GLN A 39 7.33 -4.95 -4.81
C GLN A 39 8.77 -5.29 -4.41
N ASP A 40 9.77 -4.53 -4.85
CA ASP A 40 11.18 -4.87 -4.64
C ASP A 40 11.55 -4.92 -3.15
N PHE A 41 10.80 -4.22 -2.29
CA PHE A 41 10.95 -4.30 -0.83
C PHE A 41 10.70 -5.70 -0.23
N LEU A 42 10.02 -6.60 -0.95
CA LEU A 42 9.78 -7.98 -0.51
C LEU A 42 10.94 -8.92 -0.82
N ILE A 43 11.76 -8.59 -1.82
CA ILE A 43 12.77 -9.51 -2.38
C ILE A 43 14.21 -8.97 -2.29
N THR A 44 14.36 -7.66 -2.05
CA THR A 44 15.68 -7.02 -2.01
C THR A 44 16.33 -7.23 -0.65
N ILE A 45 17.61 -7.64 -0.67
CA ILE A 45 18.44 -7.71 0.54
C ILE A 45 18.82 -6.26 0.90
N PRO A 46 18.43 -5.76 2.10
CA PRO A 46 18.72 -4.38 2.47
C PRO A 46 20.22 -4.19 2.70
N ILE A 47 20.75 -3.06 2.22
CA ILE A 47 22.12 -2.64 2.52
C ILE A 47 22.09 -1.71 3.73
N ASP A 48 22.56 -2.18 4.88
CA ASP A 48 22.51 -1.44 6.15
C ASP A 48 23.21 -0.07 6.06
N GLY A 49 24.34 0.02 5.35
CA GLY A 49 25.09 1.27 5.17
C GLY A 49 24.35 2.36 4.36
N LEU A 50 23.27 2.01 3.66
CA LEU A 50 22.44 2.94 2.90
C LEU A 50 21.08 3.22 3.57
N GLY A 51 20.84 2.69 4.77
CA GLY A 51 19.57 2.89 5.49
C GLY A 51 18.37 2.24 4.79
N GLN A 52 18.58 1.20 3.98
CA GLN A 52 17.50 0.52 3.24
C GLN A 52 16.71 -0.47 4.09
N ARG A 53 17.16 -0.73 5.32
CA ARG A 53 16.51 -1.68 6.23
C ARG A 53 15.24 -1.06 6.80
N MET A 54 14.11 -1.69 6.52
CA MET A 54 12.84 -1.40 7.19
C MET A 54 12.79 -2.14 8.53
N ASN A 55 12.31 -1.46 9.57
CA ASN A 55 11.95 -2.15 10.80
C ASN A 55 10.60 -2.88 10.67
N ASP A 56 10.30 -3.76 11.63
CA ASP A 56 9.08 -4.59 11.61
C ASP A 56 7.78 -3.77 11.49
N ARG A 57 7.74 -2.59 12.12
CA ARG A 57 6.57 -1.69 12.06
C ARG A 57 6.43 -1.09 10.67
N GLN A 58 7.51 -0.59 10.09
CA GLN A 58 7.53 -0.03 8.73
C GLN A 58 7.12 -1.09 7.71
N PHE A 59 7.71 -2.28 7.79
CA PHE A 59 7.38 -3.39 6.89
C PHE A 59 5.90 -3.74 6.97
N ARG A 60 5.36 -3.92 8.19
CA ARG A 60 3.93 -4.18 8.41
C ARG A 60 3.05 -3.08 7.83
N SER A 61 3.40 -1.81 8.05
CA SER A 61 2.62 -0.69 7.54
C SER A 61 2.60 -0.63 6.01
N VAL A 62 3.74 -0.81 5.36
CA VAL A 62 3.85 -0.85 3.89
C VAL A 62 3.03 -2.00 3.32
N LEU A 63 3.11 -3.18 3.93
CA LEU A 63 2.37 -4.36 3.50
C LEU A 63 0.86 -4.16 3.64
N CYS A 64 0.39 -3.71 4.80
CA CYS A 64 -1.03 -3.47 5.03
C CYS A 64 -1.59 -2.42 4.07
N TYR A 65 -0.87 -1.32 3.85
CA TYR A 65 -1.28 -0.27 2.92
C TYR A 65 -1.46 -0.80 1.50
N ARG A 66 -0.48 -1.57 0.99
CA ARG A 66 -0.49 -2.14 -0.37
C ARG A 66 -1.53 -3.24 -0.59
N LEU A 67 -1.94 -3.91 0.47
CA LEU A 67 -2.97 -4.96 0.42
C LEU A 67 -4.36 -4.43 0.80
N ALA A 68 -4.51 -3.12 1.00
CA ALA A 68 -5.74 -2.50 1.47
C ALA A 68 -6.27 -3.09 2.80
N ILE A 69 -5.36 -3.53 3.68
CA ILE A 69 -5.68 -4.07 5.02
C ILE A 69 -5.75 -2.90 6.01
N PRO A 70 -6.87 -2.70 6.72
CA PRO A 70 -6.98 -1.70 7.78
C PRO A 70 -5.89 -1.89 8.86
N MET A 71 -5.19 -0.82 9.19
CA MET A 71 -4.09 -0.81 10.16
C MET A 71 -4.51 -0.29 11.54
N PHE A 72 -5.49 0.61 11.57
CA PHE A 72 -5.90 1.35 12.75
C PHE A 72 -7.41 1.19 12.97
N SER A 73 -7.83 1.32 14.23
CA SER A 73 -9.24 1.51 14.55
C SER A 73 -9.70 2.90 14.08
N GLU A 74 -10.97 3.02 13.74
CA GLU A 74 -11.55 4.30 13.34
C GLU A 74 -11.35 5.37 14.42
N GLY A 75 -10.93 6.57 14.00
CA GLY A 75 -10.69 7.69 14.92
C GLY A 75 -9.40 7.59 15.74
N SER A 76 -8.50 6.66 15.44
CA SER A 76 -7.17 6.59 16.07
C SER A 76 -6.39 7.89 15.88
N LEU A 77 -5.64 8.29 16.90
CA LEU A 77 -4.71 9.42 16.80
C LEU A 77 -3.45 9.00 16.05
N CYS A 78 -2.87 9.94 15.32
CA CYS A 78 -1.64 9.70 14.61
C CYS A 78 -0.48 9.40 15.56
N PRO A 79 0.21 8.25 15.44
CA PRO A 79 1.34 7.93 16.32
C PRO A 79 2.54 8.88 16.12
N SER A 80 2.61 9.59 14.98
CA SER A 80 3.71 10.51 14.67
C SER A 80 3.51 11.91 15.27
N CYS A 81 2.29 12.46 15.22
CA CYS A 81 2.02 13.81 15.73
C CYS A 81 1.18 13.84 17.01
N ASN A 82 0.46 12.76 17.31
CA ASN A 82 -0.46 12.61 18.44
C ASN A 82 -1.58 13.68 18.53
N VAL A 83 -1.82 14.40 17.42
CA VAL A 83 -2.76 15.54 17.37
C VAL A 83 -3.94 15.23 16.46
N HIS A 84 -3.69 14.82 15.21
CA HIS A 84 -4.78 14.61 14.27
C HIS A 84 -5.25 13.17 14.27
N ARG A 85 -6.53 13.01 13.91
CA ARG A 85 -7.15 11.71 13.68
C ARG A 85 -6.71 11.17 12.32
N MET A 86 -6.53 9.87 12.30
CA MET A 86 -6.24 9.12 11.08
C MET A 86 -7.44 8.25 10.74
N ASP A 87 -7.57 7.96 9.45
CA ASP A 87 -8.49 6.93 9.02
C ASP A 87 -7.93 5.53 9.34
N GLN A 88 -8.74 4.49 9.15
CA GLN A 88 -8.33 3.11 9.44
C GLN A 88 -7.16 2.62 8.54
N TRP A 89 -6.90 3.29 7.42
CA TRP A 89 -5.83 2.95 6.47
C TRP A 89 -4.54 3.71 6.75
N GLY A 90 -4.55 4.60 7.73
CA GLY A 90 -3.39 5.37 8.14
C GLY A 90 -3.12 6.61 7.29
N ASP A 91 -4.11 7.11 6.55
CA ASP A 91 -4.00 8.41 5.93
C ASP A 91 -4.30 9.51 6.96
N HIS A 92 -3.45 10.52 6.94
CA HIS A 92 -3.57 11.72 7.74
C HIS A 92 -4.14 12.78 6.82
N ALA A 93 -5.39 13.21 7.03
CA ALA A 93 -5.91 14.35 6.30
C ALA A 93 -5.13 15.59 6.76
N ASP A 94 -4.14 16.03 5.99
CA ASP A 94 -3.53 17.34 6.21
C ASP A 94 -4.59 18.40 5.91
N PRO A 95 -5.04 19.18 6.90
CA PRO A 95 -6.05 20.20 6.69
C PRO A 95 -5.62 21.28 5.68
N ASN A 96 -4.31 21.38 5.38
CA ASN A 96 -3.72 22.40 4.51
C ASN A 96 -3.47 21.93 3.07
N LEU A 97 -3.69 20.65 2.76
CA LEU A 97 -3.67 20.12 1.40
C LEU A 97 -5.11 20.09 0.86
N LYS A 98 -5.63 21.27 0.50
CA LYS A 98 -6.81 21.44 -0.38
C LYS A 98 -6.40 22.21 -1.61
#